data_AF-A0A968PZQ2-F1
#
_entry.id   AF-A0A968PZQ2-F1
#
_cell.length_a   1.000
_cell.length_b   1.000
_cell.length_c   1.000
_cell.angle_alpha   90.00
_cell.angle_beta   90.00
_cell.angle_gamma   90.00
#
_symmetry.space_group_name_H-M   'P 1'
#
loop_
_entity.id
_entity.type
_entity.pdbx_description
1 polymer ?
#
loop_
_entity_poly.entity_id
_entity_poly.type
_entity_poly.pdbx_seq_one_letter_code
_entity_poly.pdbx_strand_id
1 'polypeptide(L)'
;MNTTVVEIEPVAIKAWAEKRMIYLELTDGRIVGFPADRFRILSQASESQLKEVQVEVGGYALRWENLDEDLTVAGVVAGRFQLPLPRQAA
;
A
#
# COMPACT_ATOMS: atom_id res chain seq x y z
N MET A 1 28.58 12.90 23.10
CA MET A 1 27.32 12.12 23.13
C MET A 1 26.93 11.87 21.68
N ASN A 2 26.99 10.63 21.20
CA ASN A 2 26.48 10.30 19.88
C ASN A 2 25.00 9.96 20.04
N THR A 3 24.13 10.82 19.55
CA THR A 3 22.70 10.52 19.44
C THR A 3 22.52 9.65 18.20
N THR A 4 22.38 8.34 18.40
CA THR A 4 21.88 7.44 17.35
C THR A 4 20.41 7.76 17.19
N VAL A 5 20.05 8.47 16.11
CA VAL A 5 18.65 8.62 15.71
C VAL A 5 18.19 7.22 15.29
N VAL A 6 17.31 6.61 16.07
CA VAL A 6 16.58 5.42 15.63
C VAL A 6 15.58 5.91 14.61
N GLU A 7 15.88 5.75 13.32
CA GLU A 7 14.89 5.97 12.26
C GLU A 7 13.80 4.92 12.43
N ILE A 8 12.65 5.36 12.91
CA ILE A 8 11.47 4.51 13.08
C ILE A 8 10.85 4.37 11.69
N GLU A 9 10.74 3.15 11.17
CA GLU A 9 10.04 2.95 9.90
C GLU A 9 8.57 3.36 10.07
N PRO A 10 8.06 4.28 9.24
CA PRO A 10 6.70 4.75 9.35
C PRO A 10 5.73 3.65 8.92
N VAL A 11 4.71 3.43 9.74
CA VAL A 11 3.67 2.42 9.54
C VAL A 11 2.37 3.08 9.09
N ALA A 12 1.48 2.33 8.45
CA ALA A 12 0.18 2.84 8.05
C ALA A 12 -0.74 2.99 9.26
N ILE A 13 -1.42 4.13 9.35
CA ILE A 13 -2.52 4.38 10.30
C ILE A 13 -3.89 4.29 9.62
N LYS A 14 -3.92 4.45 8.30
CA LYS A 14 -5.14 4.36 7.49
C LYS A 14 -4.78 3.90 6.09
N ALA A 15 -5.67 3.14 5.47
CA ALA A 15 -5.63 2.81 4.05
C ALA A 15 -7.02 2.96 3.43
N TRP A 16 -7.08 3.34 2.16
CA TRP A 16 -8.33 3.41 1.39
C TRP A 16 -8.05 3.27 -0.10
N ALA A 17 -9.09 2.94 -0.85
CA ALA A 17 -9.04 2.89 -2.31
C ALA A 17 -9.90 4.00 -2.92
N GLU A 18 -9.40 4.64 -3.97
CA GLU A 18 -10.17 5.51 -4.84
C GLU A 18 -9.94 5.10 -6.30
N LYS A 19 -11.01 4.68 -6.99
CA LYS A 19 -10.94 4.04 -8.31
C LYS A 19 -9.95 2.87 -8.28
N ARG A 20 -8.85 2.97 -9.03
CA ARG A 20 -7.76 1.98 -9.14
C ARG A 20 -6.53 2.33 -8.31
N MET A 21 -6.58 3.38 -7.51
CA MET A 21 -5.48 3.81 -6.65
C MET A 21 -5.72 3.37 -5.22
N ILE A 22 -4.67 2.84 -4.59
CA ILE A 22 -4.63 2.54 -3.16
C ILE A 22 -3.80 3.62 -2.48
N TYR A 23 -4.29 4.12 -1.36
CA TYR A 23 -3.62 5.12 -0.55
C TYR A 23 -3.40 4.61 0.87
N LEU A 24 -2.33 5.09 1.48
CA LEU A 24 -1.98 4.84 2.87
C LEU A 24 -1.52 6.16 3.49
N GLU A 25 -2.07 6.47 4.66
CA GLU A 25 -1.60 7.52 5.54
C GLU A 25 -0.63 6.90 6.56
N LEU A 26 0.56 7.48 6.68
CA LEU A 26 1.63 6.98 7.54
C LEU A 26 1.72 7.76 8.85
N THR A 27 2.32 7.15 9.87
CA THR A 27 2.56 7.79 11.19
C THR A 27 3.41 9.06 11.13
N ASP A 28 4.18 9.26 10.07
CA ASP A 28 5.00 10.46 9.84
C ASP A 28 4.27 11.56 9.05
N GLY A 29 2.97 11.38 8.79
CA GLY A 29 2.11 12.35 8.11
C GLY A 29 2.17 12.30 6.58
N ARG A 30 2.96 11.39 5.98
CA ARG A 30 2.94 11.21 4.52
C ARG A 30 1.71 10.42 4.08
N ILE A 31 1.19 10.79 2.91
CA ILE A 31 0.23 9.96 2.17
C ILE A 31 0.96 9.36 0.96
N VAL A 32 0.98 8.04 0.88
CA VAL A 32 1.58 7.31 -0.23
C VAL A 32 0.46 6.69 -1.07
N GLY A 33 0.48 6.92 -2.37
CA GLY A 33 -0.49 6.37 -3.32
C GLY A 33 0.19 5.48 -4.35
N PHE A 34 -0.44 4.36 -4.69
CA PHE A 34 0.03 3.47 -5.75
C PHE A 34 -1.12 2.89 -6.59
N PRO A 35 -0.92 2.61 -7.89
CA PRO A 35 -1.92 1.92 -8.69
C PRO A 35 -2.02 0.46 -8.28
N ALA A 36 -3.23 -0.03 -8.06
CA ALA A 36 -3.48 -1.46 -7.82
C ALA A 36 -2.96 -2.35 -8.96
N ASP A 37 -2.89 -1.81 -10.18
CA ASP A 37 -2.37 -2.50 -11.37
C ASP A 37 -0.86 -2.84 -11.29
N ARG A 38 -0.18 -2.37 -10.24
CA ARG A 38 1.22 -2.70 -9.94
C ARG A 38 1.40 -4.06 -9.24
N PHE A 39 0.31 -4.73 -8.86
CA PHE A 39 0.30 -6.02 -8.17
C PHE A 39 -0.58 -7.02 -8.90
N ARG A 40 -0.15 -8.29 -9.00
CA ARG A 40 -0.79 -9.29 -9.87
C ARG A 40 -2.25 -9.55 -9.49
N ILE A 41 -2.52 -9.77 -8.20
CA ILE A 41 -3.88 -10.04 -7.71
C ILE A 41 -4.73 -8.76 -7.77
N LEU A 42 -4.20 -7.64 -7.27
CA LEU A 42 -4.95 -6.37 -7.27
C LEU A 42 -5.25 -5.86 -8.68
N SER A 43 -4.40 -6.14 -9.68
CA SER A 43 -4.64 -5.76 -11.09
C SER A 43 -5.90 -6.41 -11.69
N GLN A 44 -6.36 -7.53 -11.13
CA GLN A 44 -7.55 -8.24 -11.58
C GLN A 44 -8.77 -8.00 -10.67
N ALA A 45 -8.56 -7.36 -9.52
CA ALA A 45 -9.61 -7.07 -8.56
C ALA A 45 -10.52 -5.94 -9.04
N SER A 46 -11.82 -6.03 -8.76
CA SER A 46 -12.77 -4.95 -9.02
C SER A 46 -12.53 -3.76 -8.09
N GLU A 47 -13.07 -2.58 -8.42
CA GLU A 47 -13.00 -1.41 -7.53
C GLU A 47 -13.69 -1.65 -6.17
N SER A 48 -14.75 -2.47 -6.13
CA SER A 48 -15.42 -2.81 -4.87
C SER A 48 -14.52 -3.67 -3.99
N GLN A 49 -13.82 -4.65 -4.57
CA GLN A 49 -12.86 -5.48 -3.84
C GLN A 49 -11.67 -4.64 -3.34
N LEU A 50 -11.18 -3.68 -4.12
CA LEU A 50 -10.10 -2.81 -3.66
C LEU A 50 -10.47 -1.98 -2.42
N LYS A 51 -11.73 -1.52 -2.33
CA LYS A 51 -12.21 -0.73 -1.18
C LYS A 51 -12.23 -1.51 0.13
N GLU A 52 -12.08 -2.83 0.08
CA GLU A 52 -11.98 -3.70 1.25
C GLU A 52 -10.59 -3.71 1.89
N VAL A 53 -9.66 -2.88 1.41
CA VAL A 53 -8.32 -2.74 2.01
C VAL A 53 -8.41 -2.44 3.51
N GLN A 54 -7.65 -3.19 4.30
CA GLN A 54 -7.52 -2.97 5.73
C GLN A 54 -6.06 -2.84 6.12
N VAL A 55 -5.81 -2.04 7.16
CA VAL A 55 -4.49 -1.95 7.79
C VAL A 55 -4.42 -3.04 8.86
N GLU A 56 -3.40 -3.89 8.78
CA GLU A 56 -3.18 -4.99 9.71
C GLU A 56 -1.78 -4.98 10.32
N VAL A 57 -1.55 -5.92 11.24
CA VAL A 57 -0.26 -6.14 11.89
C VAL A 57 0.28 -4.84 12.48
N GLY A 58 -0.56 -4.08 13.20
CA GLY A 58 -0.14 -2.82 13.81
C GLY A 58 0.36 -1.74 12.83
N GLY A 59 -0.07 -1.78 11.56
CA GLY A 59 0.31 -0.81 10.54
C GLY A 59 1.40 -1.27 9.59
N TYR A 60 1.96 -2.45 9.77
CA TYR A 60 3.05 -2.96 8.91
C TYR A 60 2.56 -3.61 7.61
N ALA A 61 1.27 -3.94 7.52
CA ALA A 61 0.69 -4.60 6.34
C ALA A 61 -0.65 -4.01 5.92
N LEU A 62 -0.95 -4.16 4.63
CA LEU A 62 -2.26 -3.98 4.03
C LEU A 62 -2.81 -5.35 3.69
N ARG A 63 -4.09 -5.60 3.97
CA ARG A 63 -4.76 -6.88 3.74
C ARG A 63 -6.03 -6.67 2.92
N TRP A 64 -6.26 -7.55 1.95
CA TRP A 64 -7.54 -7.75 1.28
C TRP A 64 -8.00 -9.18 1.52
N GLU A 65 -8.83 -9.39 2.55
CA GLU A 65 -9.22 -10.73 3.01
C GLU A 65 -9.89 -11.56 1.89
N ASN A 66 -10.84 -10.97 1.14
CA ASN A 66 -11.55 -11.67 0.07
C ASN A 66 -10.69 -11.96 -1.18
N LEU A 67 -9.54 -11.29 -1.30
CA LEU A 67 -8.58 -11.52 -2.40
C LEU A 67 -7.44 -12.45 -1.99
N ASP A 68 -7.35 -12.77 -0.70
CA ASP A 68 -6.19 -13.40 -0.07
C ASP A 68 -4.85 -12.74 -0.44
N GLU A 69 -4.83 -11.40 -0.46
CA GLU A 69 -3.62 -10.62 -0.77
C GLU A 69 -3.17 -9.82 0.47
N ASP A 70 -1.88 -9.90 0.76
CA ASP A 70 -1.19 -9.06 1.73
C ASP A 70 -0.03 -8.29 1.10
N LEU A 71 0.12 -7.02 1.47
CA LEU A 71 1.22 -6.18 1.04
C LEU A 71 1.90 -5.54 2.25
N THR A 72 3.24 -5.55 2.29
CA THR A 72 3.97 -4.83 3.35
C THR A 72 4.00 -3.33 3.07
N VAL A 73 3.76 -2.53 4.12
CA VAL A 73 3.82 -1.06 4.02
C VAL A 73 5.23 -0.60 3.64
N ALA A 74 6.27 -1.16 4.26
CA ALA A 74 7.66 -0.88 3.90
C ALA A 74 7.96 -1.24 2.43
N GLY A 75 7.37 -2.31 1.89
CA GLY A 75 7.49 -2.69 0.48
C GLY A 75 6.90 -1.65 -0.46
N VAL A 76 5.67 -1.22 -0.17
CA VAL A 76 4.98 -0.18 -0.94
C VAL A 76 5.74 1.15 -0.91
N VAL A 77 6.17 1.60 0.28
CA VAL A 77 6.91 2.86 0.46
C VAL A 77 8.26 2.83 -0.28
N ALA A 78 8.93 1.68 -0.32
CA ALA A 78 10.16 1.48 -1.07
C ALA A 78 9.94 1.28 -2.58
N GLY A 79 8.71 1.31 -3.07
CA GLY A 79 8.38 1.12 -4.49
C GLY A 79 8.59 -0.31 -5.01
N ARG A 80 8.57 -1.32 -4.12
CA ARG A 80 8.74 -2.74 -4.48
C ARG A 80 7.45 -3.30 -5.10
N PHE A 81 7.26 -3.01 -6.37
CA PHE A 81 6.09 -3.40 -7.15
C PHE A 81 6.35 -4.65 -8.02
N GLN A 82 5.33 -5.50 -8.18
CA GLN A 82 5.45 -6.77 -8.93
C GLN A 82 5.34 -6.56 -10.45
N LEU A 83 4.62 -5.52 -10.88
CA LEU A 83 4.33 -5.22 -12.28
C LEU A 83 4.87 -3.84 -12.69
N PRO A 84 5.17 -3.61 -13.98
CA PRO A 84 5.53 -2.29 -14.49
C PRO A 84 4.37 -1.29 -14.35
N LEU A 85 4.65 -0.01 -14.57
CA LEU A 85 3.57 0.98 -14.68
C LEU A 85 2.60 0.54 -15.78
N PRO A 86 1.27 0.57 -15.54
CA PRO A 86 0.31 0.35 -16.60
C PRO A 86 0.58 1.36 -17.71
N ARG A 87 0.68 0.88 -18.96
CA ARG A 87 0.75 1.78 -20.12
C ARG A 87 -0.50 2.65 -20.04
N GLN A 88 -0.34 3.95 -19.85
CA GLN A 88 -1.44 4.89 -20.12
C GLN A 88 -1.92 4.56 -21.52
N ALA A 89 -3.21 4.20 -21.64
CA ALA A 89 -3.83 4.11 -22.94
C ALA A 89 -3.66 5.49 -23.60
N ALA A 90 -2.83 5.53 -24.64
CA ALA A 90 -2.69 6.70 -25.50
C ALA A 90 -4.00 6.97 -26.24
#